data_AF-A0A843VRA9-F1
#
_entry.id   AF-A0A843VRA9-F1
#
_cell.length_a   1.000
_cell.length_b   1.000
_cell.length_c   1.000
_cell.angle_alpha   90.00
_cell.angle_beta   90.00
_cell.angle_gamma   90.00
#
_symmetry.space_group_name_H-M   'P 1'
#
loop_
_entity.id
_entity.type
_entity.pdbx_description
1 polymer ?
#
loop_
_entity_poly.entity_id
_entity_poly.type
_entity_poly.pdbx_seq_one_letter_code
_entity_poly.pdbx_strand_id
1 'polypeptide(L)' 'MMHCVIFTGPTFYQRLIHMAEDPKEHKVVHPLTRQPVADRKRFRGVRFGEMERDCLLASWCQVGIQGAL' A
#
# COMPACT_ATOMS: atom_id res chain seq x y z
N MET A 1 37.83 9.88 18.69
CA MET A 1 37.35 9.50 20.04
C MET A 1 36.09 10.29 20.33
N MET A 2 35.03 9.66 20.84
CA MET A 2 33.81 10.36 21.27
C MET A 2 34.02 10.93 22.67
N HIS A 3 33.98 12.26 22.79
CA HIS A 3 34.21 13.00 24.04
C HIS A 3 32.89 13.40 24.71
N CYS A 4 32.05 12.42 25.07
CA CYS A 4 30.79 12.71 25.78
C CYS A 4 30.30 11.52 26.61
N VAL A 5 29.59 11.85 27.70
CA VAL A 5 28.93 10.88 28.58
C VAL A 5 27.57 10.49 28.01
N ILE A 6 27.39 9.20 27.75
CA ILE A 6 26.11 8.65 27.29
C ILE A 6 25.27 8.37 28.53
N PHE A 7 24.11 9.03 28.65
CA PHE A 7 23.18 8.75 29.73
C PHE A 7 22.43 7.44 29.44
N THR A 8 22.74 6.41 30.22
CA THR A 8 22.07 5.11 30.21
C THR A 8 21.33 4.91 31.52
N GLY A 9 20.08 4.43 31.43
CA GLY A 9 19.23 4.15 32.58
C GLY A 9 18.17 3.10 32.23
N PRO A 10 17.60 2.41 33.24
CA PRO A 10 16.55 1.43 33.02
C PRO A 10 15.28 2.12 32.53
N THR A 11 14.86 1.79 31.31
CA THR A 11 13.62 2.30 30.70
C THR A 11 12.66 1.14 30.45
N PHE A 12 11.42 1.28 30.91
CA PHE A 12 10.37 0.30 30.59
C PHE A 12 9.89 0.49 29.15
N TYR A 13 10.13 -0.51 28.30
CA TYR A 13 9.62 -0.53 26.93
C TYR A 13 8.35 -1.37 26.87
N GLN A 14 7.26 -0.79 26.37
CA GLN A 14 6.06 -1.53 26.02
C GLN A 14 6.09 -1.87 24.53
N ARG A 15 5.97 -3.16 24.21
CA ARG A 15 5.82 -3.59 22.82
C ARG A 15 4.41 -3.28 22.35
N LEU A 16 4.28 -2.29 21.48
CA LEU A 16 3.04 -2.07 20.72
C LEU A 16 2.98 -3.11 19.60
N ILE A 17 1.98 -3.97 19.63
CA ILE A 17 1.63 -4.79 18.47
C ILE A 17 0.90 -3.89 17.47
N HIS A 18 1.65 -3.17 16.65
CA HIS A 18 1.06 -2.58 15.46
C HIS A 18 0.50 -3.72 14.61
N MET A 19 -0.76 -3.59 14.18
CA MET A 19 -1.36 -4.48 13.18
C MET A 19 -0.76 -4.21 11.78
N ALA A 20 0.57 -4.16 11.68
CA ALA A 20 1.32 -4.02 10.45
C ALA A 20 1.69 -5.41 9.93
N GLU A 21 0.65 -6.21 9.67
CA GLU A 21 0.80 -7.37 8.79
C GLU A 21 0.41 -6.90 7.39
N ASP A 22 1.42 -6.60 6.56
CA ASP A 22 1.19 -6.18 5.18
C ASP A 22 0.56 -7.35 4.42
N PRO A 23 -0.72 -7.24 4.01
CA PRO A 23 -1.33 -8.30 3.23
C PRO A 23 -0.63 -8.35 1.86
N LYS A 24 -0.10 -9.52 1.49
CA LYS A 24 0.41 -9.75 0.13
C LYS A 24 -0.73 -9.63 -0.87
N GLU A 25 -0.67 -8.62 -1.71
CA GLU A 25 -1.68 -8.38 -2.76
C GLU A 25 -1.46 -9.34 -3.93
N HIS A 26 -2.52 -10.03 -4.36
CA HIS A 26 -2.52 -10.79 -5.61
C HIS A 26 -3.71 -10.32 -6.46
N LYS A 27 -3.52 -10.26 -7.78
CA LYS A 27 -4.57 -9.79 -8.70
C LYS A 27 -5.53 -10.93 -9.02
N VAL A 28 -6.57 -11.10 -8.20
CA VAL A 28 -7.70 -11.98 -8.51
C VAL A 28 -8.83 -11.15 -9.12
N VAL A 29 -9.32 -11.59 -10.27
CA VAL A 29 -10.33 -10.88 -11.08
C VAL A 29 -11.68 -11.57 -10.92
N HIS A 30 -12.76 -10.81 -10.70
CA HIS A 30 -14.12 -11.35 -10.64
C HIS A 30 -14.56 -11.87 -12.02
N PRO A 31 -15.19 -13.05 -12.10
CA PRO A 31 -15.59 -13.66 -13.38
C PRO A 31 -16.67 -12.86 -14.13
N LEU A 32 -17.52 -12.13 -13.41
CA LEU A 32 -18.65 -11.37 -14.00
C LEU A 32 -18.24 -9.97 -14.46
N THR A 33 -17.54 -9.21 -13.61
CA THR A 33 -17.21 -7.80 -13.89
C THR A 33 -15.81 -7.60 -14.47
N ARG A 34 -14.98 -8.64 -14.46
CA ARG A 34 -13.55 -8.56 -14.78
C ARG A 34 -12.78 -7.50 -13.96
N GLN A 35 -13.36 -7.05 -12.85
CA GLN A 35 -12.73 -6.11 -11.93
C GLN A 35 -11.99 -6.84 -10.81
N PRO A 36 -10.93 -6.26 -10.24
CA PRO A 36 -10.25 -6.83 -9.08
C PRO A 36 -11.20 -7.00 -7.89
N VAL A 37 -11.15 -8.20 -7.30
CA VAL A 37 -11.97 -8.62 -6.15
C VAL A 37 -11.66 -7.74 -4.95
N ALA A 38 -12.70 -7.20 -4.27
CA ALA A 38 -12.53 -6.34 -3.09
C ALA A 38 -12.17 -7.09 -1.80
N ASP A 39 -12.29 -8.41 -1.78
CA ASP A 39 -12.18 -9.19 -0.55
C ASP A 39 -10.73 -9.42 -0.13
N ARG A 40 -10.38 -8.94 1.07
CA ARG A 40 -9.05 -9.16 1.69
C ARG A 40 -8.71 -10.64 1.84
N LYS A 41 -9.71 -11.51 2.05
CA LYS A 41 -9.53 -12.97 2.18
C LYS A 41 -9.22 -13.68 0.86
N ARG A 42 -9.53 -13.07 -0.28
CA ARG A 42 -9.36 -13.68 -1.61
C ARG A 42 -8.18 -13.12 -2.37
N PHE A 43 -7.25 -12.45 -1.67
CA PHE A 43 -6.18 -11.65 -2.25
C PHE A 43 -6.76 -10.57 -3.17
N ARG A 44 -7.00 -9.41 -2.59
CA ARG A 44 -7.53 -8.25 -3.31
C ARG A 44 -6.46 -7.68 -4.23
N GLY A 45 -6.84 -7.31 -5.44
CA GLY A 45 -6.05 -6.42 -6.30
C GLY A 45 -6.27 -4.95 -5.95
N VAL A 46 -5.29 -4.09 -6.18
CA VAL A 46 -5.44 -2.63 -6.04
C VAL A 46 -6.51 -2.13 -7.01
N ARG A 47 -7.42 -1.28 -6.52
CA ARG A 47 -8.43 -0.62 -7.35
C ARG A 47 -7.93 0.75 -7.71
N PHE A 48 -7.95 1.05 -9.00
CA PHE A 48 -7.59 2.36 -9.49
C PHE A 48 -8.70 3.37 -9.17
N GLY A 49 -8.41 4.28 -8.24
CA GLY A 49 -9.36 5.27 -7.73
C GLY A 49 -9.55 6.47 -8.67
N GLU A 50 -10.61 7.26 -8.46
CA GLU A 50 -10.86 8.48 -9.24
C GLU A 50 -9.70 9.48 -9.10
N MET A 51 -9.16 9.63 -7.89
CA MET A 51 -8.01 10.50 -7.65
C MET A 51 -6.75 10.06 -8.40
N GLU A 52 -6.56 8.75 -8.58
CA GLU A 52 -5.41 8.24 -9.32
C GLU A 52 -5.60 8.48 -10.83
N ARG A 53 -6.85 8.48 -11.33
CA ARG A 53 -7.19 8.89 -12.70
C ARG A 53 -6.93 10.36 -12.93
N ASP A 54 -7.38 11.22 -12.01
CA ASP A 54 -7.18 12.67 -12.12
C ASP A 54 -5.70 13.04 -12.09
N CYS A 55 -4.91 12.34 -11.27
CA CYS A 55 -3.46 12.51 -11.21
C CYS A 55 -2.77 12.09 -12.52
N LEU A 56 -3.15 10.95 -13.12
CA LEU A 56 -2.59 10.51 -14.40
C LEU A 56 -2.98 11.43 -15.57
N LEU A 57 -4.21 11.93 -15.57
CA LEU A 57 -4.69 12.89 -16.58
C LEU A 57 -3.95 14.23 -16.46
N ALA A 58 -3.71 14.71 -15.24
CA ALA A 58 -2.96 15.94 -14.99
C ALA A 58 -1.49 15.83 -15.42
N SER A 59 -0.91 14.64 -15.40
CA SER A 59 0.52 14.41 -15.70
C SER A 59 0.86 14.26 -17.19
N TRP A 60 -0.06 14.54 -18.12
CA TRP A 60 0.12 14.47 -19.59
C TRP A 60 0.66 13.14 -20.14
N CYS A 61 0.55 12.04 -19.39
CA CYS A 61 0.91 10.70 -19.86
C CYS A 61 -0.34 9.98 -20.40
N GLN A 62 -0.85 10.44 -21.55
CA GLN A 62 -2.01 9.84 -22.23
C GLN A 62 -1.76 8.37 -22.67
N VAL A 63 -0.51 7.96 -22.84
CA VAL A 63 -0.13 6.66 -23.42
C VAL A 63 -0.36 5.47 -22.46
N GLY A 64 -0.39 5.71 -21.15
CA GLY A 64 -0.60 4.64 -20.14
C GLY A 64 -2.06 4.26 -19.88
N ILE A 65 -3.02 5.09 -20.30
CA ILE A 65 -4.44 4.92 -19.95
C ILE A 65 -5.10 3.79 -20.77
N GLN A 66 -4.59 3.51 -21.98
CA GLN A 66 -5.22 2.58 -22.92
C GLN A 66 -4.84 1.10 -22.68
N GLY A 67 -3.81 0.83 -21.88
CA GLY A 67 -3.40 -0.54 -21.49
C GLY A 67 -3.89 -0.98 -20.11
N ALA A 68 -4.56 -0.09 -19.37
CA ALA A 68 -5.08 -0.35 -18.01
C ALA A 68 -6.62 -0.46 -17.95
N LEU A 69 -7.31 -0.21 -19.08
CA LEU A 69 -8.73 -0.48 -19.33
C LEU A 69 -8.86 -1.77 -20.16
#